data_AF-A0A9D6RVX6-F1
#
_entry.id   AF-A0A9D6RVX6-F1
#
_cell.length_a   1.000
_cell.length_b   1.000
_cell.length_c   1.000
_cell.angle_alpha   90.00
_cell.angle_beta   90.00
_cell.angle_gamma   90.00
#
_symmetry.space_group_name_H-M   'P 1'
#
loop_
_entity.id
_entity.type
_entity.pdbx_description
1 polymer ?
#
loop_
_entity_poly.entity_id
_entity_poly.type
_entity_poly.pdbx_seq_one_letter_code
_entity_poly.pdbx_strand_id
1 'polypeptide(L)'
;MKKSSFGIKLFGGVSIYFGCPSLVAFFGGIAWHMSSSRSMTTSDAIVLFKNLVGVLGLISGVGVLSLQNWARLLILVAAGMSVLLTPIMVWVIYPTLFGESPVTLGLTTLVWNGFMIWYFLRPGVKAQFQK
;
A
#
# COMPACT_ATOMS: atom_id res chain seq x y z
N MET A 1 27.43 -10.18 -4.36
CA MET A 1 25.99 -9.84 -4.33
C MET A 1 25.51 -9.83 -2.89
N LYS A 2 25.04 -8.70 -2.34
CA LYS A 2 24.47 -8.67 -0.97
C LYS A 2 23.24 -9.58 -0.93
N LYS A 3 23.21 -10.55 -0.01
CA LYS A 3 22.08 -11.47 0.15
C LYS A 3 20.89 -10.68 0.72
N SER A 4 19.82 -10.57 -0.05
CA SER A 4 18.53 -10.06 0.43
C SER A 4 17.96 -11.03 1.48
N SER A 5 17.49 -10.47 2.61
CA SER A 5 16.92 -11.26 3.71
C SER A 5 15.59 -11.93 3.28
N PHE A 6 15.25 -13.06 3.90
CA PHE A 6 14.00 -13.77 3.60
C PHE A 6 12.76 -12.86 3.77
N GLY A 7 12.75 -12.01 4.80
CA GLY A 7 11.65 -11.06 5.05
C GLY A 7 11.46 -10.05 3.92
N ILE A 8 12.55 -9.52 3.34
CA ILE A 8 12.49 -8.61 2.17
C ILE A 8 11.95 -9.31 0.95
N LYS A 9 12.38 -10.55 0.70
CA LYS A 9 11.90 -11.34 -0.44
C LYS A 9 10.42 -11.67 -0.31
N LEU A 10 9.98 -12.09 0.87
CA LEU A 10 8.60 -12.40 1.16
C LEU A 10 7.71 -11.16 1.01
N PHE A 11 8.12 -10.03 1.61
CA PHE A 11 7.38 -8.77 1.49
C PHE A 11 7.29 -8.28 0.04
N GLY A 12 8.41 -8.27 -0.68
CA GLY A 12 8.46 -7.88 -2.09
C GLY A 12 7.60 -8.78 -2.96
N GLY A 13 7.66 -10.11 -2.76
CA GLY A 13 6.86 -11.09 -3.48
C GLY A 13 5.36 -10.93 -3.23
N VAL A 14 4.94 -10.78 -1.97
CA VAL A 14 3.54 -10.52 -1.60
C VAL A 14 3.04 -9.22 -2.24
N SER A 15 3.84 -8.15 -2.16
CA SER A 15 3.48 -6.84 -2.73
C SER A 15 3.32 -6.90 -4.25
N ILE A 16 4.15 -7.69 -4.95
CA ILE A 16 4.03 -7.89 -6.39
C ILE A 16 2.79 -8.73 -6.72
N TYR A 17 2.54 -9.81 -5.97
CA TYR A 17 1.40 -10.70 -6.19
C TYR A 17 0.07 -9.95 -6.10
N PHE A 18 -0.10 -9.11 -5.07
CA PHE A 18 -1.31 -8.30 -4.90
C PHE A 18 -1.34 -7.05 -5.79
N GLY A 19 -0.18 -6.45 -6.09
CA GLY A 19 -0.12 -5.21 -6.85
C GLY A 19 -0.21 -5.38 -8.38
N CYS A 20 0.18 -6.53 -8.92
CA CYS A 20 0.14 -6.79 -10.36
C CYS A 20 -1.28 -6.78 -10.94
N PRO A 21 -2.28 -7.47 -10.33
CA PRO A 21 -3.68 -7.37 -10.77
C PRO A 21 -4.22 -5.93 -10.69
N SER A 22 -3.83 -5.18 -9.65
CA SER A 22 -4.25 -3.78 -9.48
C SER A 22 -3.71 -2.86 -10.57
N LEU A 23 -2.52 -3.14 -11.12
CA LEU A 23 -1.97 -2.38 -12.25
C LEU A 23 -2.82 -2.55 -13.51
N VAL A 24 -3.18 -3.80 -13.84
CA VAL A 24 -4.04 -4.08 -14.98
C VAL A 24 -5.41 -3.43 -14.79
N ALA A 25 -6.01 -3.54 -13.60
CA ALA A 25 -7.30 -2.95 -13.30
C ALA A 25 -7.28 -1.41 -13.30
N PHE A 26 -6.17 -0.78 -12.87
CA PHE A 26 -6.01 0.67 -12.87
C PHE A 26 -5.95 1.22 -14.31
N PHE A 27 -5.02 0.73 -15.12
CA PHE A 27 -4.86 1.21 -16.49
C PHE A 27 -6.04 0.82 -17.39
N GLY A 28 -6.62 -0.37 -17.19
CA GLY A 28 -7.85 -0.78 -17.87
C GLY A 28 -9.03 0.13 -17.53
N GLY A 29 -9.17 0.51 -16.25
CA GLY A 29 -10.19 1.46 -15.80
C GLY A 29 -10.02 2.87 -16.38
N ILE A 30 -8.78 3.38 -16.42
CA ILE A 30 -8.49 4.67 -17.05
C ILE A 30 -8.80 4.64 -18.54
N ALA A 31 -8.32 3.61 -19.25
CA ALA A 31 -8.55 3.46 -20.69
C ALA A 31 -10.04 3.37 -21.03
N TRP A 32 -10.79 2.58 -20.25
CA TRP A 32 -12.25 2.48 -20.37
C TRP A 32 -12.91 3.85 -20.18
N HIS A 33 -12.52 4.58 -19.13
CA HIS A 33 -13.12 5.88 -18.82
C HIS A 33 -12.85 6.91 -19.92
N MET A 34 -11.60 6.98 -20.39
CA MET A 34 -11.21 7.85 -21.52
C MET A 34 -11.96 7.50 -22.81
N SER A 35 -12.25 6.22 -23.07
CA SER A 35 -12.98 5.78 -24.27
C SER A 35 -14.49 6.04 -24.22
N SER A 36 -15.08 6.13 -23.03
CA SER A 36 -16.54 6.15 -22.87
C SER A 36 -17.18 7.55 -22.92
N SER A 37 -16.38 8.63 -22.97
CA SER A 37 -16.82 10.03 -22.88
C SER A 37 -17.75 10.34 -21.69
N ARG A 38 -17.82 9.45 -20.70
CA ARG A 38 -18.68 9.59 -19.51
C ARG A 38 -17.97 10.41 -18.43
N SER A 39 -18.75 11.23 -17.72
CA SER A 39 -18.30 11.87 -16.49
C SER A 39 -17.94 10.81 -15.44
N MET A 40 -16.83 11.03 -14.74
CA MET A 40 -16.36 10.12 -13.69
C MET A 40 -17.31 10.16 -12.49
N THR A 41 -17.90 9.02 -12.15
CA THR A 41 -18.74 8.92 -10.96
C THR A 41 -17.89 8.76 -9.71
N THR A 42 -18.46 9.04 -8.53
CA THR A 42 -17.80 8.82 -7.24
C THR A 42 -17.41 7.34 -7.05
N SER A 43 -18.22 6.40 -7.55
CA SER A 43 -17.88 4.97 -7.53
C SER A 43 -16.68 4.63 -8.40
N ASP A 44 -16.58 5.21 -9.60
CA ASP A 44 -15.42 4.99 -10.49
C ASP A 44 -14.14 5.55 -9.86
N ALA A 45 -14.25 6.69 -9.19
CA ALA A 45 -13.14 7.31 -8.44
C ALA A 45 -12.66 6.42 -7.29
N ILE A 46 -13.56 5.81 -6.53
CA ILE A 46 -13.20 4.87 -5.45
C ILE A 46 -12.49 3.63 -6.01
N VAL A 47 -12.97 3.08 -7.13
CA VAL A 47 -12.36 1.90 -7.77
C VAL A 47 -10.97 2.23 -8.30
N LEU A 48 -10.81 3.36 -9.00
CA LEU A 48 -9.51 3.83 -9.49
C LEU A 48 -8.53 4.11 -8.35
N PHE A 49 -9.00 4.74 -7.27
CA PHE A 49 -8.18 4.99 -6.08
C PHE A 49 -7.72 3.68 -5.43
N LYS A 50 -8.60 2.70 -5.25
CA LYS A 50 -8.25 1.37 -4.72
C LYS A 50 -7.18 0.69 -5.57
N ASN A 51 -7.31 0.75 -6.89
CA ASN A 51 -6.34 0.15 -7.80
C ASN A 51 -5.01 0.92 -7.82
N LEU A 52 -5.03 2.25 -7.69
CA LEU A 52 -3.83 3.08 -7.54
C LEU A 52 -3.01 2.67 -6.30
N VAL A 53 -3.68 2.43 -5.17
CA VAL A 53 -3.01 1.94 -3.95
C VAL A 53 -2.30 0.61 -4.20
N GLY A 54 -2.92 -0.31 -4.96
CA GLY A 54 -2.29 -1.57 -5.37
C GLY A 54 -1.07 -1.37 -6.30
N VAL A 55 -1.13 -0.41 -7.22
CA VAL A 55 0.02 -0.04 -8.08
C VAL A 55 1.19 0.51 -7.25
N LEU A 56 0.91 1.36 -6.26
CA LEU A 56 1.94 1.85 -5.34
C LEU A 56 2.55 0.72 -4.51
N GLY A 57 1.73 -0.27 -4.12
CA GLY A 57 2.19 -1.51 -3.51
C GLY A 57 3.15 -2.30 -4.42
N LEU A 58 2.81 -2.44 -5.71
CA LEU A 58 3.67 -3.08 -6.71
C LEU A 58 5.03 -2.36 -6.84
N ILE A 59 5.00 -1.03 -6.99
CA ILE A 59 6.21 -0.20 -7.11
C ILE A 59 7.09 -0.36 -5.86
N SER A 60 6.47 -0.35 -4.68
CA SER A 60 7.17 -0.61 -3.40
C SER A 60 7.76 -2.02 -3.36
N GLY A 61 7.05 -3.04 -3.83
CA GLY A 61 7.52 -4.42 -3.90
C GLY A 61 8.75 -4.59 -4.81
N VAL A 62 8.69 -4.03 -6.02
CA VAL A 62 9.82 -4.02 -6.97
C VAL A 62 11.01 -3.25 -6.40
N GLY A 63 10.75 -2.10 -5.80
CA GLY A 63 11.75 -1.28 -5.12
C GLY A 63 12.41 -2.01 -3.95
N VAL A 64 11.65 -2.80 -3.20
CA VAL A 64 12.16 -3.65 -2.10
C VAL A 64 13.05 -4.77 -2.61
N LEU A 65 12.65 -5.46 -3.67
CA LEU A 65 13.47 -6.53 -4.26
C LEU A 65 14.75 -6.01 -4.91
N SER A 66 14.70 -4.81 -5.49
CA SER A 66 15.88 -4.12 -6.05
C SER A 66 16.72 -3.40 -4.99
N LEU A 67 16.28 -3.39 -3.73
CA LEU A 67 16.95 -2.75 -2.60
C LEU A 67 17.20 -1.25 -2.79
N GLN A 68 16.22 -0.54 -3.32
CA GLN A 68 16.29 0.90 -3.60
C GLN A 68 15.90 1.75 -2.39
N ASN A 69 16.68 2.78 -2.07
CA ASN A 69 16.44 3.63 -0.88
C ASN A 69 15.09 4.35 -0.94
N TRP A 70 14.63 4.75 -2.13
CA TRP A 70 13.33 5.39 -2.34
C TRP A 70 12.16 4.46 -1.96
N ALA A 71 12.32 3.15 -2.13
CA ALA A 71 11.29 2.16 -1.82
C ALA A 71 11.08 2.04 -0.31
N ARG A 72 12.18 2.09 0.46
CA ARG A 72 12.11 2.14 1.93
C ARG A 72 11.38 3.39 2.41
N LEU A 73 11.67 4.54 1.81
CA LEU A 73 11.00 5.80 2.13
C LEU A 73 9.50 5.74 1.80
N LEU A 74 9.13 5.24 0.62
CA LEU A 74 7.73 5.07 0.24
C LEU A 74 6.96 4.18 1.22
N ILE A 75 7.54 3.06 1.66
CA ILE A 75 6.89 2.16 2.62
C ILE A 75 6.72 2.84 3.97
N LEU A 76 7.75 3.55 4.45
CA LEU A 76 7.67 4.27 5.73
C LEU A 76 6.64 5.40 5.70
N VAL A 77 6.58 6.15 4.60
CA VAL A 77 5.58 7.21 4.40
C VAL A 77 4.18 6.61 4.28
N ALA A 78 3.99 5.56 3.47
CA ALA A 78 2.69 4.91 3.30
C ALA A 78 2.19 4.30 4.60
N ALA A 79 3.05 3.58 5.34
CA ALA A 79 2.69 3.02 6.63
C ALA A 79 2.40 4.11 7.67
N GLY A 80 3.19 5.19 7.69
CA GLY A 80 2.95 6.34 8.57
C GLY A 80 1.62 7.03 8.28
N MET A 81 1.33 7.31 7.01
CA MET A 81 0.03 7.86 6.58
C MET A 81 -1.12 6.92 6.92
N SER A 82 -0.95 5.61 6.73
CA SER A 82 -1.96 4.62 7.10
C SER A 82 -2.23 4.63 8.60
N VAL A 83 -1.20 4.79 9.45
CA VAL A 83 -1.39 4.90 10.91
C VAL A 83 -2.20 6.14 11.29
N LEU A 84 -2.02 7.26 10.59
CA LEU A 84 -2.78 8.48 10.85
C LEU A 84 -4.23 8.41 10.33
N LEU A 85 -4.44 7.78 9.17
CA LEU A 85 -5.74 7.73 8.50
C LEU A 85 -6.64 6.59 9.00
N THR A 86 -6.06 5.49 9.49
CA THR A 86 -6.83 4.31 9.97
C THR A 86 -7.77 4.67 11.13
N PRO A 87 -7.34 5.41 12.17
CA PRO A 87 -8.23 5.87 13.24
C PRO A 87 -9.40 6.70 12.71
N ILE A 88 -9.15 7.60 11.76
CA ILE A 88 -10.17 8.46 11.18
C ILE A 88 -11.19 7.61 10.41
N MET A 89 -10.73 6.68 9.59
CA MET A 89 -11.63 5.81 8.82
C MET A 89 -12.43 4.87 9.73
N VAL A 90 -11.81 4.22 10.71
CA VAL A 90 -12.42 3.14 11.51
C VAL A 90 -13.25 3.65 12.69
N TRP A 91 -12.84 4.77 13.30
CA TRP A 91 -13.49 5.30 14.49
C TRP A 91 -14.37 6.52 14.22
N VAL A 92 -14.21 7.19 13.08
CA VAL A 92 -15.03 8.37 12.73
C VAL A 92 -15.95 8.06 11.54
N ILE A 93 -15.38 7.68 10.40
CA ILE A 93 -16.14 7.62 9.14
C ILE A 93 -17.03 6.36 9.08
N TYR A 94 -16.48 5.18 9.34
CA TYR A 94 -17.23 3.92 9.24
C TYR A 94 -18.43 3.84 10.18
N PRO A 95 -18.32 4.21 11.49
CA PRO A 95 -19.46 4.22 12.38
C PRO A 95 -20.54 5.21 11.95
N THR A 96 -20.14 6.37 11.42
CA THR A 96 -21.06 7.40 10.93
C THR A 96 -21.85 6.94 9.70
N LEU A 97 -21.24 6.13 8.83
CA LEU A 97 -21.87 5.68 7.59
C LEU A 97 -22.63 4.36 7.73
N PHE A 98 -22.16 3.45 8.56
CA PHE A 98 -22.64 2.07 8.59
C PHE A 98 -23.14 1.62 9.97
N GLY A 99 -23.10 2.49 10.99
CA GLY A 99 -23.56 2.18 12.35
C GLY A 99 -22.69 1.20 13.12
N GLU A 100 -21.61 0.71 12.50
CA GLU A 100 -20.68 -0.25 13.08
C GLU A 100 -19.25 0.32 13.07
N SER A 101 -18.47 0.05 14.13
CA SER A 101 -17.05 0.35 14.13
C SER A 101 -16.26 -0.93 13.92
N PRO A 102 -15.55 -1.09 12.78
CA PRO A 102 -14.71 -2.26 12.53
C PRO A 102 -13.39 -2.16 13.29
N VAL A 103 -13.47 -2.07 14.63
CA VAL A 103 -12.33 -1.84 15.53
C VAL A 103 -11.23 -2.88 15.31
N THR A 104 -11.60 -4.14 15.13
CA THR A 104 -10.65 -5.24 14.87
C THR A 104 -9.83 -5.00 13.60
N LEU A 105 -10.45 -4.51 12.53
CA LEU A 105 -9.76 -4.17 11.29
C LEU A 105 -8.79 -3.01 11.49
N GLY A 106 -9.23 -1.97 12.21
CA GLY A 106 -8.39 -0.83 12.54
C GLY A 106 -7.18 -1.20 13.38
N LEU A 107 -7.37 -1.99 14.44
CA LEU A 107 -6.28 -2.46 15.29
C LEU A 107 -5.31 -3.36 14.52
N THR A 108 -5.81 -4.31 13.73
CA THR A 108 -4.95 -5.18 12.90
C THR A 108 -4.12 -4.37 11.92
N THR A 109 -4.73 -3.35 11.29
CA THR A 109 -4.06 -2.44 10.37
C THR A 109 -2.98 -1.61 11.07
N LEU A 110 -3.27 -1.10 12.28
CA LEU A 110 -2.29 -0.36 13.08
C LEU A 110 -1.10 -1.22 13.50
N VAL A 111 -1.36 -2.45 13.98
CA VAL A 111 -0.30 -3.41 14.36
C VAL A 111 0.57 -3.75 13.16
N TRP A 112 -0.04 -4.05 12.01
CA TRP A 112 0.70 -4.38 10.80
C TRP A 112 1.57 -3.22 10.30
N ASN A 113 1.02 -2.00 10.26
CA ASN A 113 1.78 -0.81 9.88
C ASN A 113 2.90 -0.48 10.87
N GLY A 114 2.65 -0.62 12.17
CA GLY A 114 3.67 -0.45 13.22
C GLY A 114 4.82 -1.45 13.06
N PHE A 115 4.49 -2.72 12.77
CA PHE A 115 5.48 -3.75 12.49
C PHE A 115 6.31 -3.43 11.24
N MET A 116 5.67 -2.96 10.17
CA MET A 116 6.35 -2.54 8.94
C MET A 116 7.32 -1.39 9.20
N ILE A 117 6.85 -0.33 9.88
CA ILE A 117 7.69 0.82 10.25
C ILE A 117 8.91 0.36 11.05
N TRP A 118 8.68 -0.43 12.09
CA TRP A 118 9.75 -0.97 12.92
C TRP A 118 10.74 -1.82 12.12
N TYR A 119 10.26 -2.70 11.26
CA TYR A 119 11.11 -3.59 10.46
C TYR A 119 12.01 -2.79 9.50
N PHE A 120 11.45 -1.82 8.77
CA PHE A 120 12.19 -1.00 7.81
C PHE A 120 13.07 0.09 8.45
N LEU A 121 12.86 0.42 9.73
CA LEU A 121 13.75 1.30 10.50
C LEU A 121 14.98 0.57 11.07
N ARG A 122 14.96 -0.76 11.17
CA ARG A 122 16.10 -1.52 11.73
C ARG A 122 17.41 -1.22 10.96
N PRO A 123 18.54 -0.97 11.65
CA PRO A 123 19.81 -0.61 11.02
C PRO A 123 20.28 -1.62 9.97
N GLY A 124 20.13 -2.92 10.26
CA GLY A 124 20.50 -4.00 9.35
C GLY A 124 19.66 -4.04 8.07
N VAL A 125 18.39 -3.63 8.13
CA VAL A 125 17.51 -3.51 6.96
C VAL A 125 17.84 -2.24 6.20
N LYS A 126 17.97 -1.10 6.90
CA LYS A 126 18.38 0.19 6.32
C LYS A 126 19.67 0.08 5.49
N ALA A 127 20.69 -0.62 5.99
CA ALA A 127 21.97 -0.82 5.29
C ALA A 127 21.86 -1.68 4.01
N GLN A 128 20.77 -2.42 3.83
CA GLN A 128 20.49 -3.17 2.59
C GLN A 128 20.00 -2.24 1.48
N PHE A 129 19.37 -1.11 1.84
CA PHE A 129 18.77 -0.13 0.92
C PHE A 129 19.67 1.04 0.51
N GLN A 130 20.85 1.20 1.12
CA GLN A 130 21.80 2.28 0.80
C GLN A 130 22.68 1.96 -0.42
N LYS A 131 22.10 1.34 -1.45
CA LYS A 131 22.76 1.22 -2.75
C LYS A 131 22.81 2.56 -3.46
#